data_AF-A0A8T2SJ78-F1
#
_entry.id   AF-A0A8T2SJ78-F1
#
_cell.length_a   1.000
_cell.length_b   1.000
_cell.length_c   1.000
_cell.angle_alpha   90.00
_cell.angle_beta   90.00
_cell.angle_gamma   90.00
#
_symmetry.space_group_name_H-M   'P 1'
#
loop_
_entity.id
_entity.type
_entity.pdbx_description
1 polymer ?
#
loop_
_entity_poly.entity_id
_entity_poly.type
_entity_poly.pdbx_seq_one_letter_code
_entity_poly.pdbx_strand_id
1 'polypeptide(L)'
;MAQVSHHGEWTSGFCDCFSDCELCLITYFFPCITVGRIVKVADRGQSSFYQGCVIYTALQCMFGLGFLYSCCYRKTVRGMFSLPASPCNDFCAECCCPLCSITQTYRELKNRGMDPSKYLGDAPPPQVMQK
;
A
#
# COMPACT_ATOMS: atom_id res chain seq x y z
N MET A 1 3.71 14.78 16.56
CA MET A 1 2.80 15.95 16.58
C MET A 1 1.60 15.62 15.70
N ALA A 2 0.40 15.87 16.22
CA ALA A 2 -0.93 15.86 15.58
C ALA A 2 -1.32 14.69 14.64
N GLN A 3 -2.09 13.73 15.16
CA GLN A 3 -2.98 12.88 14.36
C GLN A 3 -4.21 13.72 14.00
N VAL A 4 -4.21 14.32 12.81
CA VAL A 4 -5.41 14.94 12.23
C VAL A 4 -6.18 13.83 11.53
N SER A 5 -7.27 13.38 12.14
CA SER A 5 -8.24 12.47 11.54
C SER A 5 -9.05 13.21 10.46
N HIS A 6 -8.46 13.40 9.27
CA HIS A 6 -9.21 13.88 8.11
C HIS A 6 -9.98 12.69 7.52
N HIS A 7 -11.22 12.50 7.98
CA HIS A 7 -12.14 11.55 7.35
C HIS A 7 -12.35 12.00 5.89
N GLY A 8 -11.95 11.15 4.94
CA GLY A 8 -12.16 11.39 3.52
C GLY A 8 -10.98 11.96 2.72
N GLU A 9 -9.77 12.08 3.28
CA GLU A 9 -8.58 12.51 2.52
C GLU A 9 -7.33 11.68 2.81
N TRP A 10 -6.37 11.68 1.87
CA TRP A 10 -5.05 11.05 2.08
C TRP A 10 -4.28 11.79 3.17
N THR A 11 -3.61 11.04 4.05
CA THR A 11 -2.79 11.62 5.14
C THR A 11 -1.43 12.15 4.68
N SER A 12 -0.97 11.75 3.49
CA SER A 12 0.29 12.22 2.89
C SER A 12 0.11 12.59 1.42
N GLY A 13 0.94 13.52 0.94
CA GLY A 13 0.96 13.93 -0.46
C GLY A 13 1.41 12.81 -1.40
N PHE A 14 1.05 12.92 -2.69
CA PHE A 14 1.42 11.92 -3.69
C PHE A 14 2.94 11.87 -3.92
N CYS A 15 3.58 13.02 -4.13
CA CYS A 15 5.03 13.13 -4.33
C CYS A 15 5.82 13.26 -3.02
N ASP A 16 5.26 12.83 -1.89
CA ASP A 16 5.89 12.92 -0.56
C ASP A 16 6.91 11.79 -0.32
N CYS A 17 7.57 11.37 -1.39
CA CYS A 17 8.43 10.19 -1.47
C CYS A 17 9.74 10.44 -0.70
N PHE A 18 10.15 11.70 -0.55
CA PHE A 18 11.33 12.10 0.24
C PHE A 18 11.10 12.11 1.76
N SER A 19 9.86 12.00 2.23
CA SER A 19 9.56 11.98 3.67
C SER A 19 9.90 10.64 4.34
N ASP A 20 9.97 9.55 3.57
CA ASP A 20 10.45 8.23 4.02
C ASP A 20 11.44 7.66 2.99
N CYS A 21 12.67 8.19 2.96
CA CYS A 21 13.71 7.76 2.01
C CYS A 21 14.01 6.26 2.05
N GLU A 22 14.03 5.65 3.25
CA GLU A 22 14.24 4.21 3.40
C GLU A 22 13.13 3.40 2.70
N LEU A 23 11.87 3.79 2.91
CA LEU A 23 10.73 3.15 2.27
C LEU A 23 10.83 3.28 0.75
N CYS A 24 11.17 4.46 0.23
CA CYS A 24 11.35 4.67 -1.20
C CYS A 24 12.48 3.82 -1.79
N LEU A 25 13.62 3.70 -1.11
CA LEU A 25 14.72 2.84 -1.56
C LEU A 25 14.28 1.36 -1.58
N ILE A 26 13.60 0.89 -0.53
CA ILE A 26 13.09 -0.48 -0.48
C ILE A 26 12.06 -0.70 -1.59
N THR A 27 11.12 0.21 -1.80
CA THR A 27 10.12 0.09 -2.87
C THR A 27 10.74 0.15 -4.26
N TYR A 28 11.81 0.91 -4.44
CA TYR A 28 12.53 1.01 -5.71
C TYR A 28 13.25 -0.30 -6.07
N PHE A 29 14.05 -0.83 -5.16
CA PHE A 29 14.83 -2.05 -5.40
C PHE A 29 14.00 -3.32 -5.24
N PHE A 30 13.03 -3.30 -4.33
CA PHE A 30 12.21 -4.45 -3.94
C PHE A 30 10.73 -4.07 -3.80
N PRO A 31 10.07 -3.67 -4.91
CA PRO A 31 8.66 -3.28 -4.88
C PRO A 31 7.74 -4.39 -4.37
N CYS A 32 8.06 -5.65 -4.67
CA CYS A 32 7.30 -6.82 -4.22
C CYS A 32 7.20 -6.90 -2.69
N ILE A 33 8.25 -6.54 -1.95
CA ILE A 33 8.25 -6.53 -0.48
C ILE A 33 7.27 -5.49 0.04
N THR A 34 7.29 -4.29 -0.55
CA THR A 34 6.40 -3.19 -0.12
C THR A 34 4.94 -3.54 -0.41
N VAL A 35 4.66 -4.06 -1.61
CA VAL A 35 3.33 -4.50 -2.02
C VAL A 35 2.87 -5.68 -1.16
N GLY A 36 3.70 -6.69 -0.92
CA GLY A 36 3.36 -7.83 -0.06
C GLY A 36 2.99 -7.43 1.36
N ARG A 37 3.66 -6.41 1.93
CA ARG A 37 3.28 -5.83 3.22
C ARG A 37 1.93 -5.13 3.17
N ILE A 38 1.67 -4.34 2.12
CA ILE A 38 0.36 -3.67 1.90
C ILE A 38 -0.74 -4.73 1.80
N VAL A 39 -0.54 -5.75 0.97
CA VAL A 39 -1.50 -6.85 0.73
C VAL A 39 -1.90 -7.52 2.03
N LYS A 40 -0.91 -7.96 2.80
CA LYS A 40 -1.16 -8.66 4.07
C LYS A 40 -1.99 -7.83 5.04
N VAL A 41 -1.70 -6.53 5.15
CA VAL A 41 -2.44 -5.62 6.03
C VAL A 41 -3.84 -5.33 5.47
N ALA A 42 -3.94 -5.02 4.18
CA ALA A 42 -5.19 -4.63 3.53
C ALA A 42 -6.20 -5.79 3.46
N ASP A 43 -5.73 -7.03 3.28
CA ASP A 43 -6.55 -8.23 3.31
C ASP A 43 -6.86 -8.74 4.72
N ARG A 44 -6.47 -7.98 5.76
CA ARG A 44 -6.64 -8.35 7.18
C ARG A 44 -6.05 -9.72 7.50
N GLY A 45 -4.95 -10.07 6.83
CA GLY A 45 -4.24 -11.34 6.95
C GLY A 45 -4.89 -12.55 6.28
N GLN A 46 -5.91 -12.38 5.43
CA GLN A 46 -6.39 -13.47 4.57
C GLN A 46 -5.32 -13.91 3.55
N SER A 47 -4.58 -12.94 3.03
CA SER A 47 -3.42 -13.18 2.16
C SER A 47 -2.13 -13.11 2.98
N SER A 48 -1.22 -14.05 2.74
CA SER A 48 0.12 -14.02 3.32
C SER A 48 1.01 -12.98 2.62
N PHE A 49 2.08 -12.56 3.32
CA PHE A 49 3.10 -11.70 2.74
C PHE A 49 3.69 -12.29 1.44
N TYR A 50 3.96 -13.60 1.45
CA TYR A 50 4.53 -14.30 0.30
C TYR A 50 3.56 -14.36 -0.88
N GLN A 51 2.26 -14.57 -0.65
CA GLN A 51 1.25 -14.53 -1.71
C GLN A 51 1.24 -13.17 -2.41
N GLY A 52 1.23 -12.08 -1.66
CA GLY A 52 1.31 -10.73 -2.24
C GLY A 52 2.57 -10.49 -3.07
N CYS A 53 3.73 -10.94 -2.56
CA CYS A 53 5.01 -10.83 -3.28
C CYS A 53 5.02 -11.65 -4.58
N VAL A 54 4.56 -12.91 -4.51
CA VAL A 54 4.56 -13.84 -5.65
C VAL A 54 3.59 -13.37 -6.71
N ILE A 55 2.37 -12.97 -6.35
CA ILE A 55 1.37 -12.49 -7.31
C ILE A 55 1.86 -11.21 -8.00
N TYR A 56 2.36 -10.23 -7.23
CA TYR A 56 2.91 -9.01 -7.81
C TYR A 56 4.07 -9.30 -8.76
N THR A 57 5.03 -10.13 -8.33
CA THR A 57 6.22 -10.47 -9.13
C THR A 57 5.83 -11.25 -10.39
N ALA A 58 4.92 -12.22 -10.28
CA ALA A 58 4.43 -12.99 -11.43
C ALA A 58 3.73 -12.08 -12.45
N LEU A 59 2.82 -11.20 -12.01
CA LEU A 59 2.14 -10.25 -12.89
C LEU A 59 3.12 -9.27 -13.55
N GLN A 60 4.12 -8.80 -12.79
CA GLN A 60 5.14 -7.90 -13.31
C GLN A 60 6.08 -8.58 -14.31
N CYS A 61 6.62 -9.76 -13.99
CA CYS A 61 7.60 -10.46 -14.83
C CYS A 61 6.98 -11.12 -16.06
N MET A 62 5.76 -11.65 -15.96
CA MET A 62 5.12 -12.36 -17.07
C MET A 62 4.37 -11.43 -18.02
N PHE A 63 3.74 -10.37 -17.50
CA PHE A 63 2.83 -9.53 -18.27
C PHE A 63 3.16 -8.03 -18.20
N GLY A 64 4.07 -7.60 -17.32
CA GLY A 64 4.31 -6.17 -17.07
C GLY A 64 3.16 -5.47 -16.34
N LEU A 65 2.25 -6.23 -15.73
CA LEU A 65 0.98 -5.73 -15.17
C LEU A 65 0.99 -5.68 -13.63
N GLY A 66 2.16 -5.66 -12.98
CA GLY A 66 2.24 -5.57 -11.51
C GLY A 66 1.58 -4.31 -10.94
N PHE A 67 1.55 -3.23 -11.72
CA PHE A 67 0.86 -2.00 -11.36
C PHE A 67 -0.66 -2.18 -11.20
N LEU A 68 -1.31 -3.09 -11.95
CA LEU A 68 -2.74 -3.37 -11.78
C LEU A 68 -3.02 -3.99 -10.42
N TYR A 69 -2.15 -4.89 -9.97
CA TYR A 69 -2.24 -5.48 -8.64
C TYR A 69 -2.13 -4.42 -7.55
N SER A 70 -1.14 -3.53 -7.67
CA SER A 70 -0.98 -2.39 -6.73
C SER A 70 -2.19 -1.45 -6.75
N CYS A 71 -2.74 -1.16 -7.93
CA CYS A 71 -3.95 -0.35 -8.09
C CYS A 71 -5.17 -0.98 -7.41
N CYS A 72 -5.35 -2.30 -7.51
CA CYS A 72 -6.42 -3.02 -6.81
C CYS A 72 -6.31 -2.84 -5.29
N TYR A 73 -5.11 -3.04 -4.71
CA TYR A 73 -4.91 -2.87 -3.28
C TYR A 73 -5.04 -1.42 -2.82
N ARG A 74 -4.64 -0.47 -3.66
CA ARG A 74 -4.90 0.95 -3.41
C ARG A 74 -6.41 1.23 -3.33
N LYS A 75 -7.22 0.65 -4.21
CA LYS A 75 -8.70 0.73 -4.12
C LYS A 75 -9.24 0.10 -2.84
N THR A 76 -8.71 -1.05 -2.44
CA THR A 76 -9.06 -1.70 -1.16
C THR A 76 -8.78 -0.75 0.02
N VAL A 77 -7.60 -0.13 0.06
CA VAL A 77 -7.22 0.86 1.09
C VAL A 77 -8.14 2.07 1.07
N ARG A 78 -8.49 2.59 -0.11
CA ARG A 78 -9.47 3.68 -0.23
C ARG A 78 -10.83 3.29 0.35
N GLY A 79 -11.30 2.08 0.05
CA GLY A 79 -12.56 1.53 0.59
C GLY A 79 -12.54 1.37 2.10
N MET A 80 -11.44 0.88 2.68
CA MET A 80 -11.28 0.72 4.13
C MET A 80 -11.37 2.04 4.90
N PHE A 81 -10.98 3.14 4.25
CA PHE A 81 -10.80 4.44 4.88
C PHE A 81 -11.78 5.51 4.38
N SER A 82 -12.76 5.11 3.57
CA SER A 82 -13.74 5.99 2.92
C SER A 82 -13.09 7.16 2.17
N LEU A 83 -11.95 6.92 1.52
CA LEU A 83 -11.30 7.90 0.65
C LEU A 83 -12.10 8.06 -0.66
N PRO A 84 -12.13 9.25 -1.28
CA PRO A 84 -12.94 9.54 -2.47
C PRO A 84 -12.70 8.51 -3.58
N ALA A 85 -13.71 8.00 -4.28
CA ALA A 85 -13.43 7.12 -5.42
C ALA A 85 -12.84 7.96 -6.57
N SER A 86 -11.68 7.57 -7.11
CA SER A 86 -11.16 8.19 -8.34
C SER A 86 -10.43 7.15 -9.21
N PRO A 87 -11.17 6.34 -9.98
CA PRO A 87 -10.59 5.25 -10.76
C PRO A 87 -9.61 5.74 -11.83
N CYS A 88 -9.85 6.92 -12.41
CA CYS A 88 -8.96 7.53 -13.39
C CYS A 88 -7.64 8.00 -12.73
N ASN A 89 -7.71 8.56 -11.52
CA ASN A 89 -6.52 9.02 -10.80
C ASN A 89 -5.67 7.85 -10.29
N ASP A 90 -6.27 6.74 -9.85
CA ASP A 90 -5.48 5.60 -9.37
C ASP A 90 -4.68 4.94 -10.50
N PHE A 91 -5.25 4.78 -11.70
CA PHE A 91 -4.51 4.27 -12.86
C PHE A 91 -3.44 5.28 -13.35
N CYS A 92 -3.80 6.56 -13.46
CA CYS A 92 -2.86 7.60 -13.88
C CYS A 92 -1.70 7.77 -12.91
N ALA A 93 -1.96 7.66 -11.60
CA ALA A 93 -0.92 7.72 -10.57
C ALA A 93 0.04 6.53 -10.64
N GLU A 94 -0.48 5.31 -10.81
CA GLU A 94 0.36 4.13 -11.03
C GLU A 94 1.16 4.22 -12.34
N CYS A 95 0.60 4.83 -13.39
CA CYS A 95 1.28 5.03 -14.67
C CYS A 95 2.36 6.13 -14.60
N CYS A 96 2.06 7.25 -13.94
CA CYS A 96 2.99 8.38 -13.81
C CYS A 96 4.13 8.09 -12.83
N CYS A 97 3.84 7.51 -11.67
CA CYS A 97 4.85 7.19 -10.67
C CYS A 97 4.39 6.02 -9.75
N PRO A 98 4.64 4.76 -10.17
CA PRO A 98 4.26 3.59 -9.39
C PRO A 98 4.86 3.60 -7.98
N LEU A 99 6.10 4.07 -7.85
CA LEU A 99 6.80 4.17 -6.57
C LEU A 99 6.08 5.11 -5.59
N CYS A 100 5.71 6.30 -6.03
CA CYS A 100 5.01 7.25 -5.17
C CYS A 100 3.60 6.77 -4.82
N SER A 101 2.90 6.09 -5.73
CA SER A 101 1.61 5.48 -5.43
C SER A 101 1.69 4.36 -4.38
N ILE A 102 2.64 3.43 -4.53
CA ILE A 102 2.86 2.32 -3.59
C ILE A 102 3.27 2.88 -2.22
N THR A 103 4.21 3.82 -2.17
CA THR A 103 4.68 4.39 -0.90
C THR A 103 3.62 5.27 -0.22
N GLN A 104 2.80 6.02 -0.97
CA GLN A 104 1.65 6.73 -0.41
C GLN A 104 0.66 5.76 0.23
N THR A 105 0.34 4.65 -0.46
CA THR A 105 -0.56 3.61 0.07
C THR A 105 -0.01 2.97 1.34
N TYR A 106 1.30 2.69 1.37
CA TYR A 106 1.98 2.18 2.56
C TYR A 106 1.92 3.16 3.73
N ARG A 107 2.22 4.45 3.48
CA ARG A 107 2.18 5.51 4.50
C ARG A 107 0.78 5.71 5.03
N GLU A 108 -0.25 5.61 4.19
CA GLU A 108 -1.63 5.73 4.64
C GLU A 108 -1.98 4.66 5.68
N LEU A 109 -1.63 3.39 5.41
CA LEU A 109 -1.80 2.31 6.37
C LEU A 109 -1.03 2.59 7.67
N LYS A 110 0.24 3.01 7.57
CA LYS A 110 1.09 3.36 8.72
C LYS A 110 0.50 4.50 9.55
N ASN A 111 0.05 5.57 8.92
CA ASN A 111 -0.49 6.77 9.57
C ASN A 111 -1.82 6.49 10.29
N ARG A 112 -2.60 5.54 9.78
CA ARG A 112 -3.87 5.08 10.38
C ARG A 112 -3.69 3.97 11.42
N GLY A 113 -2.46 3.71 11.87
CA GLY A 113 -2.14 2.74 12.92
C GLY A 113 -1.97 1.30 12.46
N MET A 114 -2.08 1.02 11.16
CA MET A 114 -1.86 -0.30 10.55
C MET A 114 -0.49 -0.39 9.89
N ASP A 115 0.58 -0.29 10.69
CA ASP A 115 1.96 -0.23 10.21
C ASP A 115 2.40 -1.50 9.43
N PRO A 116 2.58 -1.44 8.09
CA PRO A 116 2.91 -2.61 7.30
C PRO A 116 4.32 -3.17 7.57
N SER A 117 5.20 -2.40 8.21
CA SER A 117 6.58 -2.83 8.56
C SER A 117 6.56 -3.99 9.53
N LYS A 118 5.57 -4.00 10.43
CA LYS A 118 5.47 -4.97 11.53
C LYS A 118 5.09 -6.37 11.07
N TYR A 119 4.67 -6.52 9.82
CA TYR A 119 4.10 -7.76 9.30
C TYR A 119 5.04 -8.56 8.40
N LEU A 120 6.35 -8.41 8.59
CA LEU A 120 7.35 -9.22 7.91
C LEU A 120 7.17 -10.72 8.26
N GLY A 121 6.93 -11.57 7.25
CA GLY A 121 6.75 -13.03 7.43
C GLY A 121 5.32 -13.45 7.78
N ASP A 122 5.15 -14.53 8.57
CA ASP A 122 3.85 -15.12 8.95
C ASP A 122 3.28 -14.54 10.26
N ALA A 123 3.81 -13.42 10.76
CA ALA A 123 3.32 -12.78 11.97
C ALA A 123 1.79 -12.52 11.88
N PRO A 124 1.00 -12.86 12.92
CA PRO A 124 -0.46 -12.78 12.86
C PRO A 124 -0.92 -11.35 12.58
N PRO A 125 -2.00 -11.16 11.78
CA PRO A 125 -2.53 -9.84 11.46
C PRO A 125 -3.01 -9.12 12.73
N PRO A 126 -2.97 -7.78 12.76
CA PRO A 126 -3.52 -7.05 13.88
C PRO A 126 -5.02 -7.28 13.91
N GLN A 127 -5.52 -7.71 15.06
CA GLN A 127 -6.95 -7.63 15.36
C GLN A 127 -7.32 -6.15 15.23
N VAL A 128 -8.19 -5.81 14.27
CA VAL A 128 -8.79 -4.48 14.20
C VAL A 128 -9.43 -4.26 15.56
N MET A 129 -8.93 -3.27 16.32
CA MET A 129 -9.54 -2.85 17.56
C MET A 129 -10.88 -2.20 17.19
N GLN A 130 -11.92 -3.04 17.08
CA GLN A 130 -13.30 -2.61 17.11
C GLN A 130 -13.54 -1.99 18.49
N LYS A 131 -13.65 -0.67 18.52
CA LYS A 131 -14.41 0.02 19.57
C LYS A 131 -15.69 0.54 18.94
#